data_AF-A0A4R9K5A1-F1
#
_entry.id   AF-A0A4R9K5A1-F1
#
_cell.length_a   1.000
_cell.length_b   1.000
_cell.length_c   1.000
_cell.angle_alpha   90.00
_cell.angle_beta   90.00
_cell.angle_gamma   90.00
#
_symmetry.space_group_name_H-M   'P 1'
#
loop_
_entity.id
_entity.type
_entity.pdbx_description
1 polymer ?
#
loop_
_entity_poly.entity_id
_entity_poly.type
_entity_poly.pdbx_seq_one_letter_code
_entity_poly.pdbx_strand_id
1 'polypeptide(L)'
;MKRFSFAAIISILLISGLSAEEESPIKFKLERSSPSSYLLKVIHPENFGIQKEAPHRILINPGPGLKVISADLKLKGKTSTRKKEYFETVEPMQVKLEGSGELEIHAKIFYCDYNRNICIPGKILQKEIIQ
;
A
#
# COMPACT_ATOMS: atom_id res chain seq x y z
N MET A 1 34.42 -56.47 -25.91
CA MET A 1 34.68 -55.17 -25.25
C MET A 1 34.41 -54.05 -26.25
N LYS A 2 33.25 -53.38 -26.17
CA LYS A 2 32.90 -52.24 -27.03
C LYS A 2 32.52 -51.07 -26.13
N ARG A 3 33.22 -49.95 -26.33
CA ARG A 3 33.05 -48.67 -25.64
C ARG A 3 31.72 -48.06 -26.06
N PHE A 4 30.94 -47.58 -25.09
CA PHE A 4 29.85 -46.65 -25.35
C PHE A 4 29.98 -45.46 -24.39
N SER A 5 30.37 -44.33 -24.96
CA SER A 5 30.26 -43.01 -24.37
C SER A 5 28.83 -42.50 -24.59
N PHE A 6 28.10 -42.17 -23.53
CA PHE A 6 26.90 -41.35 -23.57
C PHE A 6 26.85 -40.59 -22.23
N ALA A 7 27.18 -39.29 -22.20
CA ALA A 7 26.36 -38.15 -22.60
C ALA A 7 26.01 -37.39 -21.31
N ALA A 8 26.71 -36.28 -21.11
CA ALA A 8 26.54 -35.37 -19.98
C ALA A 8 25.10 -34.84 -19.97
N ILE A 9 24.35 -35.15 -18.91
CA ILE A 9 23.06 -34.53 -18.66
C ILE A 9 23.33 -33.14 -18.11
N ILE A 10 23.15 -32.14 -18.98
CA ILE A 10 23.20 -30.72 -18.68
C ILE A 10 22.08 -30.41 -17.70
N SER A 11 22.46 -30.12 -16.45
CA SER A 11 21.56 -29.63 -15.41
C SER A 11 21.16 -28.19 -15.76
N ILE A 12 19.99 -28.03 -16.38
CA ILE A 12 19.39 -26.71 -16.62
C ILE A 12 18.81 -26.24 -15.29
N LEU A 13 19.61 -25.48 -14.52
CA LEU A 13 19.12 -24.66 -13.41
C LEU A 13 18.29 -23.52 -14.02
N LEU A 14 16.96 -23.70 -14.03
CA LEU A 14 16.00 -22.62 -14.25
C LEU A 14 16.10 -21.66 -13.06
N ILE A 15 16.87 -20.59 -13.23
CA ILE A 15 16.88 -19.45 -12.31
C ILE A 15 15.61 -18.65 -12.60
N SER A 16 14.49 -19.06 -12.01
CA SER A 16 13.32 -18.19 -11.90
C SER A 16 13.73 -17.05 -10.97
N GLY A 17 14.01 -15.89 -11.54
CA GLY A 17 14.16 -14.64 -10.80
C GLY A 17 12.87 -14.36 -10.03
N LEU A 18 12.83 -14.81 -8.78
CA LEU A 18 11.79 -14.49 -7.82
C LEU A 18 11.97 -13.02 -7.45
N SER A 19 11.41 -12.13 -8.26
CA SER A 19 11.25 -10.74 -7.89
C SER A 19 10.24 -10.71 -6.74
N ALA A 20 10.73 -10.83 -5.51
CA ALA A 20 9.96 -10.49 -4.32
C ALA A 20 9.59 -9.01 -4.46
N GLU A 21 8.38 -8.72 -4.91
CA GLU A 21 7.81 -7.39 -4.88
C GLU A 21 7.76 -6.99 -3.40
N GLU A 22 8.75 -6.22 -2.95
CA GLU A 22 8.86 -5.80 -1.55
C GLU A 22 7.60 -5.00 -1.22
N GLU A 23 6.74 -5.58 -0.38
CA GLU A 23 5.46 -4.98 0.01
C GLU A 23 5.71 -3.57 0.57
N SER A 24 4.94 -2.59 0.12
CA SER A 24 5.08 -1.21 0.58
C SER A 24 5.00 -1.12 2.12
N PRO A 25 5.91 -0.37 2.78
CA PRO A 25 5.87 -0.15 4.23
C PRO A 25 4.68 0.74 4.64
N ILE A 26 4.05 1.41 3.68
CA ILE A 26 2.81 2.17 3.87
C ILE A 26 1.64 1.21 3.74
N LYS A 27 0.76 1.21 4.75
CA LYS A 27 -0.48 0.41 4.81
C LYS A 27 -1.68 1.30 5.13
N PHE A 28 -2.87 0.82 4.82
CA PHE A 28 -4.10 1.46 5.28
C PHE A 28 -4.70 0.68 6.44
N LYS A 29 -5.47 1.37 7.29
CA LYS A 29 -6.34 0.73 8.28
C LYS A 29 -7.67 1.44 8.25
N LEU A 30 -8.74 0.67 8.11
CA LEU A 30 -10.10 1.19 8.16
C LEU A 30 -10.69 0.94 9.55
N GLU A 31 -11.11 2.00 10.23
CA GLU A 31 -11.72 1.91 11.56
C GLU A 31 -13.15 2.45 11.52
N ARG A 32 -14.12 1.66 11.98
CA ARG A 32 -15.51 2.09 12.06
C ARG A 32 -15.66 3.14 13.16
N SER A 33 -16.15 4.34 12.80
CA SER A 33 -16.44 5.42 13.76
C SER A 33 -17.93 5.51 14.09
N SER A 34 -18.80 5.10 13.17
CA SER A 34 -20.26 5.03 13.36
C SER A 34 -20.86 4.00 12.39
N PRO A 35 -22.18 3.68 12.43
CA PRO A 35 -22.76 2.63 11.60
C PRO A 35 -22.44 2.73 10.09
N SER A 36 -22.34 3.95 9.55
CA SER A 36 -22.04 4.19 8.13
C SER A 36 -20.77 5.02 7.89
N SER A 37 -19.99 5.32 8.94
CA SER A 37 -18.79 6.15 8.83
C SER A 37 -17.56 5.41 9.31
N TYR A 38 -16.50 5.56 8.55
CA TYR A 38 -15.20 4.92 8.75
C TYR A 38 -14.10 5.97 8.65
N LEU A 39 -13.01 5.70 9.37
CA LEU A 39 -11.77 6.46 9.33
C LEU A 39 -10.71 5.61 8.63
N LEU A 40 -10.30 6.06 7.45
CA LEU A 40 -9.19 5.49 6.70
C LEU A 40 -7.88 6.12 7.19
N LYS A 41 -7.09 5.35 7.93
CA LYS A 41 -5.79 5.74 8.46
C LYS A 41 -4.68 5.26 7.55
N VAL A 42 -3.66 6.09 7.38
CA VAL A 42 -2.39 5.69 6.76
C VAL A 42 -1.43 5.31 7.88
N ILE A 43 -0.87 4.11 7.81
CA ILE A 43 0.08 3.57 8.80
C ILE A 43 1.42 3.35 8.11
N HIS A 44 2.48 3.82 8.74
CA HIS A 44 3.86 3.57 8.34
C HIS A 44 4.78 3.59 9.57
N PRO A 45 6.00 3.03 9.48
CA PRO A 45 6.96 3.11 10.57
C PRO A 45 7.42 4.56 10.83
N GLU A 46 7.89 4.84 12.05
CA GLU A 46 8.24 6.21 12.49
C GLU A 46 9.37 6.86 11.69
N ASN A 47 10.28 6.07 11.10
CA ASN A 47 11.36 6.57 10.26
C ASN A 47 10.93 6.91 8.83
N PHE A 48 9.65 6.78 8.51
CA PHE A 48 9.10 7.12 7.21
C PHE A 48 8.32 8.44 7.27
N GLY A 49 8.22 9.12 6.13
CA GLY A 49 7.28 10.22 5.97
C GLY A 49 6.70 10.29 4.57
N ILE A 50 5.53 10.91 4.46
CA ILE A 50 4.76 11.00 3.21
C ILE A 50 4.95 12.38 2.60
N GLN A 51 5.40 12.45 1.35
CA GLN A 51 5.74 13.72 0.71
C GLN A 51 4.49 14.60 0.55
N LYS A 52 4.55 15.90 0.84
CA LYS A 52 3.33 16.73 0.86
C LYS A 52 2.75 17.04 -0.51
N GLU A 53 3.62 17.39 -1.45
CA GLU A 53 3.24 17.94 -2.76
C GLU A 53 3.35 16.91 -3.90
N ALA A 54 3.62 15.65 -3.55
CA ALA A 54 3.70 14.59 -4.54
C ALA A 54 2.30 14.20 -5.06
N PRO A 55 2.21 13.65 -6.29
CA PRO A 55 0.94 13.32 -6.93
C PRO A 55 0.39 11.98 -6.41
N HIS A 56 0.03 11.94 -5.12
CA HIS A 56 -0.59 10.76 -4.51
C HIS A 56 -1.94 10.45 -5.15
N ARG A 57 -2.29 9.16 -5.14
CA ARG A 57 -3.61 8.72 -5.58
C ARG A 57 -4.12 7.66 -4.61
N ILE A 58 -5.34 7.81 -4.15
CA ILE A 58 -6.05 6.82 -3.34
C ILE A 58 -7.40 6.62 -4.01
N LEU A 59 -7.73 5.37 -4.31
CA LEU A 59 -9.00 4.93 -4.87
C LEU A 59 -9.58 3.87 -3.96
N ILE A 60 -10.90 3.92 -3.80
CA ILE A 60 -11.64 2.95 -3.02
C ILE A 60 -12.72 2.38 -3.93
N ASN A 61 -12.69 1.06 -4.15
CA ASN A 61 -13.61 0.35 -5.03
C ASN A 61 -14.50 -0.56 -4.18
N PRO A 62 -15.81 -0.31 -4.11
CA PRO A 62 -16.71 -1.21 -3.42
C PRO A 62 -17.00 -2.44 -4.28
N GLY A 63 -17.00 -3.62 -3.67
CA GLY A 63 -17.50 -4.84 -4.25
C GLY A 63 -19.03 -4.94 -4.20
N PRO A 64 -19.60 -6.08 -4.66
CA PRO A 64 -21.04 -6.31 -4.63
C PRO A 64 -21.63 -6.15 -3.22
N GLY A 65 -22.77 -5.47 -3.09
CA GLY A 65 -23.47 -5.27 -1.82
C GLY A 65 -22.98 -4.07 -1.00
N LEU A 66 -21.86 -3.46 -1.38
CA LEU A 66 -21.28 -2.30 -0.72
C LEU A 66 -21.36 -1.06 -1.64
N LYS A 67 -21.52 0.12 -1.02
CA LYS A 67 -21.55 1.39 -1.73
C LYS A 67 -20.70 2.43 -1.02
N VAL A 68 -19.86 3.14 -1.77
CA VAL A 68 -19.15 4.33 -1.28
C VAL A 68 -20.07 5.53 -1.45
N ILE A 69 -20.51 6.12 -0.35
CA ILE A 69 -21.39 7.29 -0.33
C ILE A 69 -20.58 8.57 -0.48
N SER A 70 -19.47 8.67 0.23
CA SER A 70 -18.52 9.78 0.13
C SER A 70 -17.16 9.37 0.65
N ALA A 71 -16.10 9.90 0.05
CA ALA A 71 -14.73 9.70 0.53
C ALA A 71 -13.90 10.97 0.29
N ASP A 72 -13.46 11.64 1.36
CA ASP A 72 -12.50 12.76 1.26
C ASP A 72 -11.08 12.24 1.45
N LEU A 73 -10.47 11.78 0.37
CA LEU A 73 -9.19 11.05 0.37
C LEU A 73 -7.98 11.97 0.22
N LYS A 74 -8.01 13.14 0.86
CA LYS A 74 -6.92 14.10 0.82
C LYS A 74 -5.96 13.85 1.98
N LEU A 75 -4.69 13.62 1.65
CA LEU A 75 -3.62 13.50 2.63
C LEU A 75 -3.35 14.87 3.25
N LYS A 76 -3.51 14.95 4.57
CA LYS A 76 -3.14 16.08 5.42
C LYS A 76 -2.52 15.53 6.69
N GLY A 77 -1.79 16.34 7.43
CA GLY A 77 -1.35 15.95 8.76
C GLY A 77 -0.15 16.74 9.26
N LYS A 78 0.51 16.19 10.28
CA LYS A 78 1.58 16.86 10.98
C LYS A 78 2.83 16.91 10.11
N THR A 79 3.39 18.10 9.97
CA THR A 79 4.67 18.30 9.27
C THR A 79 5.81 17.65 10.05
N SER A 80 6.69 16.92 9.36
CA SER A 80 7.89 16.39 10.00
C SER A 80 8.83 17.51 10.45
N THR A 81 9.36 17.36 11.67
CA THR A 81 10.41 18.24 12.20
C THR A 81 11.76 17.97 11.54
N ARG A 82 11.97 16.78 10.98
CA ARG A 82 13.22 16.36 10.30
C ARG A 82 13.28 16.86 8.85
N LYS A 83 12.17 16.76 8.11
CA LYS A 83 12.08 17.18 6.69
C LYS A 83 10.73 17.86 6.43
N LYS A 84 10.72 19.19 6.25
CA LYS A 84 9.50 20.01 6.22
C LYS A 84 8.58 19.71 5.03
N GLU A 85 9.11 19.10 3.98
CA GLU A 85 8.42 18.70 2.77
C GLU A 85 7.64 17.37 2.90
N TYR A 86 7.69 16.73 4.08
CA TYR A 86 6.98 15.49 4.40
C TYR A 86 6.00 15.65 5.58
N PHE A 87 4.93 14.87 5.55
CA PHE A 87 4.09 14.56 6.71
C PHE A 87 4.77 13.45 7.54
N GLU A 88 4.90 13.68 8.85
CA GLU A 88 5.33 12.69 9.84
C GLU A 88 4.17 11.80 10.28
N THR A 89 2.97 12.38 10.35
CA THR A 89 1.73 11.63 10.55
C THR A 89 0.68 12.16 9.59
N VAL A 90 -0.22 11.28 9.15
CA VAL A 90 -1.35 11.63 8.30
C VAL A 90 -2.63 11.56 9.13
N GLU A 91 -3.46 12.60 9.01
CA GLU A 91 -4.78 12.68 9.61
C GLU A 91 -5.70 11.60 9.00
N PRO A 92 -6.55 10.94 9.79
CA PRO A 92 -7.51 9.97 9.26
C PRO A 92 -8.48 10.62 8.27
N MET A 93 -8.68 9.97 7.12
CA MET A 93 -9.62 10.40 6.09
C MET A 93 -10.99 9.81 6.35
N GLN A 94 -12.05 10.61 6.23
CA GLN A 94 -13.42 10.12 6.45
C GLN A 94 -13.96 9.43 5.19
N VAL A 95 -14.52 8.24 5.38
CA VAL A 95 -15.19 7.44 4.35
C VAL A 95 -16.59 7.08 4.86
N LYS A 96 -17.61 7.32 4.05
CA LYS A 96 -18.98 6.88 4.33
C LYS A 96 -19.34 5.72 3.42
N LEU A 97 -19.75 4.62 4.02
CA LEU A 97 -20.09 3.38 3.34
C LEU A 97 -21.52 2.97 3.72
N GLU A 98 -22.20 2.31 2.79
CA GLU A 98 -23.52 1.73 2.98
C GLU A 98 -23.54 0.29 2.46
N GLY A 99 -24.18 -0.61 3.22
CA GLY A 99 -24.20 -2.04 2.92
C GLY A 99 -22.98 -2.78 3.47
N SER A 100 -22.75 -3.98 2.96
CA SER A 100 -21.71 -4.91 3.38
C SER A 100 -21.08 -5.58 2.16
N GLY A 101 -19.82 -5.98 2.28
CA GLY A 101 -19.07 -6.55 1.17
C GLY A 101 -17.59 -6.21 1.22
N GLU A 102 -16.88 -6.59 0.15
CA GLU A 102 -15.46 -6.29 0.00
C GLU A 102 -15.25 -4.81 -0.36
N LEU A 103 -14.22 -4.20 0.22
CA LEU A 103 -13.72 -2.88 -0.14
C LEU A 103 -12.26 -3.00 -0.57
N GLU A 104 -11.96 -2.70 -1.84
CA GLU A 104 -10.59 -2.63 -2.31
C GLU A 104 -10.05 -1.20 -2.21
N ILE A 105 -8.84 -1.05 -1.68
CA ILE A 105 -8.10 0.20 -1.59
C ILE A 105 -6.89 0.09 -2.52
N HIS A 106 -6.87 0.94 -3.54
CA HIS A 106 -5.77 1.04 -4.50
C HIS A 106 -5.09 2.39 -4.29
N ALA A 107 -3.79 2.40 -3.99
CA ALA A 107 -3.08 3.65 -3.77
C ALA A 107 -1.69 3.69 -4.39
N LYS A 108 -1.27 4.90 -4.75
CA LYS A 108 0.10 5.27 -5.05
C LYS A 108 0.50 6.38 -4.08
N ILE A 109 1.39 6.07 -3.14
CA ILE A 109 1.84 6.99 -2.09
C ILE A 109 3.34 7.23 -2.23
N PHE A 110 3.75 8.49 -2.33
CA PHE A 110 5.16 8.87 -2.36
C PHE A 110 5.66 9.08 -0.94
N TYR A 111 6.63 8.28 -0.53
CA TYR A 111 7.18 8.34 0.83
C TYR A 111 8.71 8.33 0.79
N CYS A 112 9.33 8.67 1.92
CA CYS A 112 10.76 8.54 2.12
C CYS A 112 11.08 7.77 3.39
N ASP A 113 12.03 6.84 3.30
CA ASP A 113 12.71 6.22 4.44
C ASP A 113 13.87 7.13 4.85
N TYR A 114 13.78 7.75 6.02
CA TYR A 114 14.81 8.67 6.50
C TYR A 114 16.10 7.98 6.97
N ASN A 115 16.06 6.70 7.30
CA ASN A 115 17.25 5.96 7.71
C ASN A 115 18.09 5.58 6.50
N ARG A 116 17.44 5.13 5.42
CA ARG A 116 18.09 4.78 4.17
C ARG A 116 18.28 5.97 3.22
N ASN A 117 17.62 7.09 3.51
CA ASN A 117 17.53 8.27 2.64
C ASN A 117 17.06 7.93 1.21
N ILE A 118 16.09 7.03 1.11
CA ILE A 118 15.48 6.58 -0.15
C ILE A 118 14.04 7.06 -0.19
N CYS A 119 13.65 7.73 -1.28
CA CYS A 119 12.29 8.19 -1.48
C CYS A 119 11.72 7.59 -2.77
N ILE A 120 10.63 6.84 -2.66
CA ILE A 120 10.04 6.06 -3.76
C ILE A 120 8.51 6.07 -3.69
N PRO A 121 7.81 5.86 -4.83
CA PRO A 121 6.38 5.62 -4.82
C PRO A 121 6.07 4.18 -4.37
N GLY A 122 5.31 4.04 -3.29
CA GLY A 122 4.67 2.78 -2.90
C GLY A 122 3.37 2.56 -3.66
N LYS A 123 3.19 1.38 -4.23
CA LYS A 123 1.90 0.90 -4.72
C LYS A 123 1.27 0.03 -3.63
N ILE A 124 0.04 0.33 -3.26
CA ILE A 124 -0.71 -0.42 -2.25
C ILE A 124 -1.98 -0.96 -2.89
N LEU A 125 -2.20 -2.26 -2.73
CA LEU A 125 -3.45 -2.93 -3.01
C LEU A 125 -3.88 -3.67 -1.74
N GLN A 126 -4.97 -3.23 -1.13
CA GLN A 126 -5.46 -3.78 0.12
C GLN A 126 -6.95 -4.10 0.00
N LYS A 127 -7.39 -5.19 0.61
CA LYS A 127 -8.80 -5.60 0.66
C LYS A 127 -9.26 -5.63 2.10
N GLU A 128 -10.45 -5.10 2.34
CA GLU A 128 -11.13 -5.10 3.63
C GLU A 128 -12.54 -5.68 3.49
N ILE A 129 -13.04 -6.36 4.52
CA ILE A 129 -14.42 -6.87 4.55
C ILE A 129 -15.26 -5.98 5.46
N ILE A 130 -16.30 -5.37 4.89
CA ILE A 130 -17.26 -4.52 5.61
C ILE A 130 -18.47 -5.34 6.04
N GLN A 131 -18.79 -5.28 7.34
CA GLN A 131 -19.90 -5.98 7.99
C GLN A 131 -20.99 -5.01 8.47
#